data_AF-A0A7C3WJN9-F1
#
_entry.id   AF-A0A7C3WJN9-F1
#
_cell.length_a   1.000
_cell.length_b   1.000
_cell.length_c   1.000
_cell.angle_alpha   90.00
_cell.angle_beta   90.00
_cell.angle_gamma   90.00
#
_symmetry.space_group_name_H-M   'P 1'
#
loop_
_entity.id
_entity.type
_entity.pdbx_description
1 polymer ?
#
loop_
_entity_poly.entity_id
_entity_poly.type
_entity_poly.pdbx_seq_one_letter_code
_entity_poly.pdbx_strand_id
1 'polypeptide(L)'
;MWRKLKRLGGVYPKLPLCILPERPAVKDGVGSVVEEIKTHGVALVLEAKPLRGKDAALLEILRAAKEREYKEILEECQEFLEVIRSSIEKKSLT
;
A
#
# COMPACT_ATOMS: atom_id res chain seq x y z
N MET A 1 -5.36 -10.63 2.88
CA MET A 1 -5.06 -9.76 4.05
C MET A 1 -4.22 -8.51 3.72
N TRP A 2 -2.94 -8.59 3.33
CA TRP A 2 -2.07 -7.40 3.15
C TRP A 2 -2.58 -6.36 2.13
N ARG A 3 -3.20 -6.80 1.02
CA ARG A 3 -3.86 -5.91 0.04
C ARG A 3 -5.02 -5.11 0.65
N LYS A 4 -5.75 -5.66 1.62
CA LYS A 4 -6.82 -4.95 2.34
C LYS A 4 -6.22 -3.86 3.23
N LEU A 5 -5.13 -4.15 3.93
CA LEU A 5 -4.40 -3.17 4.74
C LEU A 5 -3.79 -2.05 3.87
N LYS A 6 -3.18 -2.37 2.72
CA LYS A 6 -2.69 -1.36 1.78
C LYS A 6 -3.80 -0.41 1.30
N ARG A 7 -5.00 -0.92 1.00
CA ARG A 7 -6.17 -0.09 0.62
C ARG A 7 -6.60 0.88 1.72
N LEU A 8 -6.41 0.53 2.98
CA LEU A 8 -6.64 1.41 4.13
C LEU A 8 -5.54 2.48 4.31
N GLY A 9 -4.47 2.43 3.50
CA GLY A 9 -3.30 3.28 3.61
C GLY A 9 -2.14 2.63 4.37
N GLY A 10 -2.18 1.31 4.57
CA GLY A 10 -1.16 0.56 5.28
C GLY A 10 0.19 0.55 4.56
N VAL A 11 1.24 0.87 5.30
CA VAL A 11 2.64 0.81 4.84
C VAL A 11 3.38 -0.25 5.65
N TYR A 12 4.31 -0.95 5.02
CA TYR A 12 5.15 -1.98 5.64
C TYR A 12 6.61 -1.54 5.61
N PRO A 13 7.10 -0.80 6.62
CA PRO A 13 8.50 -0.40 6.68
C PRO A 13 9.44 -1.60 6.82
N LYS A 14 9.02 -2.59 7.61
CA LYS A 14 9.69 -3.87 7.79
C LYS A 14 8.65 -4.92 8.14
N LEU A 15 8.65 -6.06 7.43
CA LEU A 15 7.77 -7.17 7.79
C LEU A 15 8.16 -7.73 9.18
N PRO A 16 7.19 -8.06 10.04
CA PRO A 16 5.74 -8.13 9.79
C PRO A 16 4.94 -6.86 10.20
N LEU A 17 5.58 -5.72 10.48
CA LEU A 17 4.93 -4.50 10.98
C LEU A 17 4.17 -3.76 9.87
N CYS A 18 2.89 -3.49 10.10
CA CYS A 18 2.06 -2.61 9.26
C CYS A 18 1.74 -1.32 10.03
N ILE A 19 2.04 -0.17 9.44
CA ILE A 19 1.67 1.14 9.96
C ILE A 19 0.46 1.63 9.18
N LEU A 20 -0.57 2.08 9.89
CA LEU A 20 -1.79 2.64 9.32
C LEU A 20 -1.96 4.10 9.73
N PRO A 21 -2.51 4.97 8.86
CA PRO A 21 -2.83 6.34 9.23
C PRO A 21 -4.04 6.38 10.16
N GLU A 22 -4.02 7.28 11.14
CA GLU A 22 -5.16 7.47 12.04
C GLU A 22 -6.29 8.22 11.31
N ARG A 23 -7.23 7.45 10.72
CA ARG A 23 -8.42 7.97 10.03
C ARG A 23 -9.66 7.15 10.42
N PRO A 24 -10.87 7.72 10.44
CA PRO A 24 -12.09 6.99 10.79
C PRO A 24 -12.28 5.70 9.98
N ALA A 25 -12.14 5.78 8.65
CA ALA A 25 -12.26 4.62 7.76
C ALA A 25 -11.26 3.47 8.06
N VAL A 26 -10.11 3.79 8.66
CA VAL A 26 -9.14 2.78 9.09
C VAL A 26 -9.60 2.09 10.36
N LYS A 27 -10.12 2.83 11.34
CA LYS A 27 -10.64 2.26 12.59
C LYS A 27 -11.80 1.29 12.29
N ASP A 28 -12.67 1.65 11.35
CA ASP A 28 -13.79 0.80 10.91
C ASP A 28 -13.30 -0.42 10.10
N GLY A 29 -12.33 -0.21 9.20
CA GLY A 29 -11.88 -1.24 8.27
C GLY A 29 -10.91 -2.28 8.86
N VAL A 30 -10.08 -1.88 9.82
CA VAL A 30 -8.99 -2.73 10.34
C VAL A 30 -9.51 -3.95 11.08
N GLY A 31 -10.64 -3.82 11.80
CA GLY A 31 -11.23 -4.93 12.57
C GLY A 31 -11.55 -6.14 11.70
N SER A 32 -12.14 -5.93 10.51
CA SER A 32 -12.46 -7.01 9.58
C SER A 32 -11.22 -7.79 9.12
N VAL A 33 -10.09 -7.10 8.93
CA VAL A 33 -8.84 -7.74 8.49
C VAL A 33 -8.18 -8.48 9.64
N VAL A 34 -8.28 -7.94 10.86
CA VAL A 34 -7.75 -8.57 12.07
C VAL A 34 -8.44 -9.90 12.36
N GLU A 35 -9.76 -9.96 12.24
CA GLU A 35 -10.51 -11.21 12.43
C GLU A 35 -10.16 -12.26 11.36
N GLU A 36 -9.96 -11.86 10.11
CA GLU A 36 -9.45 -12.74 9.04
C GLU A 36 -8.04 -13.28 9.38
N ILE A 37 -7.15 -12.44 9.96
CA ILE A 37 -5.82 -12.88 10.42
C ILE A 37 -5.92 -13.87 11.58
N LYS A 38 -6.76 -13.60 12.58
CA LYS A 38 -6.93 -14.46 13.74
C LYS A 38 -7.45 -15.86 13.40
N THR A 39 -8.14 -16.00 12.27
CA THR A 39 -8.59 -17.32 11.79
C THR A 39 -7.41 -18.23 11.41
N HIS A 40 -6.25 -17.66 11.04
CA HIS A 40 -5.10 -18.41 10.53
C HIS A 40 -3.79 -18.11 11.29
N GLY A 41 -3.83 -17.29 12.35
CA GLY A 41 -2.62 -16.83 13.03
C GLY A 41 -2.91 -15.81 14.14
N VAL A 42 -1.91 -14.96 14.43
CA VAL A 42 -1.97 -13.97 15.50
C VAL A 42 -1.93 -12.56 14.90
N ALA A 43 -2.81 -11.69 15.40
CA ALA A 43 -2.83 -10.27 15.08
C ALA A 43 -2.90 -9.44 16.36
N LEU A 44 -2.04 -8.43 16.45
CA LEU A 44 -2.05 -7.40 17.49
C LEU A 44 -2.26 -6.04 16.83
N VAL A 45 -3.19 -5.26 17.37
CA VAL A 45 -3.43 -3.87 16.96
C VAL A 45 -3.09 -2.98 18.13
N LEU A 46 -2.23 -2.00 17.89
CA LEU A 46 -1.81 -1.03 18.89
C LEU A 46 -2.04 0.37 18.33
N GLU A 47 -2.66 1.24 19.12
CA GLU A 47 -2.58 2.67 18.85
C GLU A 47 -1.20 3.17 19.27
N ALA A 48 -0.49 3.82 18.33
CA ALA A 48 0.86 4.30 18.53
C ALA A 48 0.88 5.83 18.45
N LYS A 49 1.66 6.46 19.31
CA LYS A 49 1.95 7.89 19.28
C LYS A 49 3.47 8.11 19.21
N PRO A 50 3.94 9.17 18.55
CA PRO A 50 5.36 9.53 18.58
C PRO A 50 5.86 9.67 20.01
N LEU A 51 7.06 9.17 20.29
CA LEU A 51 7.68 9.30 21.61
C LEU A 51 8.03 10.76 21.93
N ARG A 52 8.40 11.55 20.91
CA ARG A 52 8.70 12.99 21.02
C ARG A 52 8.29 13.71 19.74
N GLY A 53 7.57 14.83 19.89
CA GLY A 53 7.24 15.74 18.79
C GLY A 53 6.57 15.08 17.59
N LYS A 54 6.63 15.76 16.43
CA LYS A 54 6.29 15.13 15.14
C LYS A 54 7.49 14.32 14.66
N ASP A 55 7.29 13.03 14.41
CA ASP A 55 8.33 12.17 13.89
C ASP A 55 8.46 12.34 12.37
N ALA A 56 9.41 13.18 11.94
CA ALA A 56 9.68 13.42 10.54
C ALA A 56 10.10 12.13 9.80
N ALA A 57 10.80 11.21 10.48
CA ALA A 57 11.23 9.96 9.87
C ALA A 57 10.05 9.06 9.52
N LEU A 58 9.02 9.03 10.38
CA LEU A 58 7.78 8.30 10.09
C LEU A 58 7.09 8.83 8.83
N LEU A 59 7.01 10.15 8.68
CA LEU A 59 6.39 10.77 7.51
C LEU A 59 7.16 10.43 6.23
N GLU A 60 8.49 10.46 6.26
CA GLU A 60 9.34 10.10 5.13
C GLU A 60 9.20 8.63 4.75
N ILE A 61 9.09 7.72 5.73
CA ILE A 61 8.81 6.29 5.46
C ILE A 61 7.47 6.12 4.72
N LEU A 62 6.42 6.81 5.17
CA LEU A 62 5.10 6.74 4.54
C LEU A 62 5.13 7.32 3.12
N ARG A 63 5.83 8.43 2.91
CA ARG A 63 6.00 9.08 1.60
C ARG A 63 6.78 8.18 0.64
N ALA A 64 7.93 7.67 1.05
CA ALA A 64 8.76 6.78 0.23
C ALA A 64 8.01 5.51 -0.19
N ALA A 65 7.19 4.95 0.70
CA ALA A 65 6.36 3.79 0.36
C ALA A 65 5.30 4.11 -0.70
N LYS A 66 4.69 5.30 -0.64
CA LYS A 66 3.72 5.77 -1.64
C LYS A 66 4.37 6.11 -2.96
N GLU A 67 5.52 6.76 -2.92
CA GLU A 67 6.29 7.11 -4.12
C GLU A 67 6.71 5.85 -4.89
N ARG A 68 7.20 4.81 -4.19
CA ARG A 68 7.48 3.51 -4.80
C ARG A 68 6.24 2.90 -5.45
N GLU A 69 5.12 2.86 -4.74
CA GLU A 69 3.86 2.30 -5.26
C GLU A 69 3.39 3.05 -6.51
N TYR A 70 3.44 4.38 -6.52
CA TYR A 70 3.07 5.16 -7.70
C TYR A 70 4.03 4.98 -8.86
N LYS A 71 5.33 4.83 -8.58
CA LYS A 71 6.33 4.56 -9.61
C LYS A 71 6.07 3.22 -10.29
N GLU A 72 5.80 2.16 -9.52
CA GLU A 72 5.43 0.84 -10.05
C GLU A 72 4.19 0.93 -10.96
N ILE A 73 3.15 1.66 -10.54
CA ILE A 73 1.94 1.86 -11.35
C ILE A 73 2.25 2.62 -12.65
N LEU A 74 3.10 3.64 -12.60
CA LEU A 74 3.50 4.40 -13.80
C LEU A 74 4.28 3.53 -14.78
N GLU A 75 5.20 2.70 -14.29
CA GLU A 75 5.97 1.73 -15.08
C GLU A 75 5.01 0.74 -15.78
N GLU A 76 4.08 0.12 -15.04
CA GLU A 76 3.07 -0.79 -15.61
C GLU A 76 2.20 -0.11 -16.68
N CYS A 77 1.81 1.15 -16.47
CA CYS A 77 1.05 1.91 -17.45
C CYS A 77 1.86 2.19 -18.73
N GLN A 78 3.16 2.48 -18.60
CA GLN A 78 4.04 2.69 -19.75
C GLN A 78 4.21 1.42 -20.56
N GLU A 79 4.50 0.30 -19.91
CA GLU A 79 4.60 -1.02 -20.54
C GLU A 79 3.32 -1.38 -21.31
N PHE A 80 2.15 -1.14 -20.70
CA PHE A 80 0.86 -1.39 -21.34
C PHE A 80 0.64 -0.52 -22.59
N LEU A 81 1.00 0.76 -22.53
CA LEU A 81 0.89 1.68 -23.67
C LEU A 81 1.82 1.26 -24.82
N GLU A 82 3.03 0.80 -24.53
CA GLU A 82 3.96 0.29 -25.53
C GLU A 82 3.41 -0.95 -26.24
N VAL A 83 2.82 -1.89 -25.50
CA VAL A 83 2.16 -3.08 -26.07
C VAL A 83 1.02 -2.68 -27.01
N ILE A 84 0.18 -1.71 -26.61
CA ILE A 84 -0.92 -1.23 -27.46
C ILE A 84 -0.37 -0.60 -28.74
N ARG A 85 0.64 0.27 -28.63
CA ARG A 85 1.26 0.94 -29.80
C ARG A 85 1.83 -0.08 -30.78
N SER A 86 2.63 -1.02 -30.29
CA SER A 86 3.21 -2.08 -31.14
C SER A 86 2.12 -2.93 -31.81
N SER A 87 1.01 -3.19 -31.13
CA SER A 87 -0.11 -3.95 -31.67
C SER A 87 -0.87 -3.21 -32.77
N ILE A 88 -1.04 -1.89 -32.62
CA ILE A 88 -1.65 -1.03 -33.65
C ILE A 88 -0.76 -0.96 -34.90
N GLU A 89 0.54 -0.74 -34.73
CA GLU A 89 1.51 -0.68 -35.83
C GLU A 89 1.52 -1.97 -36.64
N LYS A 90 1.58 -3.14 -35.97
CA LYS A 90 1.51 -4.44 -36.64
C LYS A 90 0.23 -4.63 -37.44
N LYS A 91 -0.91 -4.20 -36.91
CA LYS A 91 -2.21 -4.30 -37.60
C LYS A 91 -2.34 -3.34 -38.78
N SER A 92 -1.62 -2.21 -38.79
CA SER A 92 -1.59 -1.29 -39.92
C SER A 92 -0.71 -1.75 -41.10
N LEU A 93 0.19 -2.71 -40.84
CA LEU A 93 1.11 -3.29 -41.81
C LEU A 93 0.58 -4.58 -42.48
N THR A 94 -0.61 -5.05 -42.07
CA THR A 94 -1.26 -6.27 -42.59
C THR A 94 -2.57 -5.90 -43.27
#